data_AF-A0A1F8E1F8-F1
#
_entry.id   AF-A0A1F8E1F8-F1
#
_cell.length_a   1.000
_cell.length_b   1.000
_cell.length_c   1.000
_cell.angle_alpha   90.00
_cell.angle_beta   90.00
_cell.angle_gamma   90.00
#
_symmetry.space_group_name_H-M   'P 1'
#
loop_
_entity.id
_entity.type
_entity.pdbx_description
1 polymer ?
#
loop_
_entity_poly.entity_id
_entity_poly.type
_entity_poly.pdbx_seq_one_letter_code
_entity_poly.pdbx_strand_id
1 'polypeptide(L)'
;MFITGPTSTIITGETLLDWQLEWSRHLSTQSVEYLGIAIGVITLLGGGFYFFSLRPLEKGLDEQEKQIENQKKEVERLIKEEIEKAKKDIKALVVESTVKDISIAVSQSRESIEKELNGIRTKLSSLDITRAEQSKEVQSIKKDQGATKTYLRDVDFRLRDLEIYKYSKEGQMGAIYVAIETIKKAIGTLEDWRIPYLLDSLEKEIDGLTLDFDIKNKIGDILSSIENTEHKQLTVKLRGILRESEKK
;
A
#
# COMPACT_ATOMS: atom_id res chain seq x y z
N MET A 1 114.06 -123.02 -7.02
CA MET A 1 112.74 -123.01 -6.37
C MET A 1 111.82 -122.19 -7.28
N PHE A 2 110.93 -122.86 -8.00
CA PHE A 2 109.93 -122.26 -8.88
C PHE A 2 108.66 -122.02 -8.07
N ILE A 3 108.07 -120.82 -8.13
CA ILE A 3 106.63 -120.60 -7.98
C ILE A 3 106.19 -119.50 -8.97
N THR A 4 105.14 -119.83 -9.70
CA THR A 4 104.41 -119.15 -10.77
C THR A 4 103.50 -118.02 -10.28
N GLY A 5 103.27 -116.97 -11.09
CA GLY A 5 102.24 -115.95 -10.89
C GLY A 5 101.35 -115.80 -12.14
N PRO A 6 100.00 -115.85 -12.04
CA PRO A 6 99.15 -116.02 -13.22
C PRO A 6 98.34 -114.78 -13.65
N THR A 7 98.10 -114.77 -14.97
CA THR A 7 96.83 -114.52 -15.69
C THR A 7 96.19 -113.12 -15.71
N SER A 8 96.33 -112.50 -16.88
CA SER A 8 95.45 -111.49 -17.46
C SER A 8 94.06 -112.06 -17.78
N THR A 9 93.01 -111.45 -17.22
CA THR A 9 91.60 -111.78 -17.51
C THR A 9 91.16 -111.16 -18.84
N ILE A 10 90.65 -111.97 -19.76
CA ILE A 10 90.05 -111.53 -21.02
C ILE A 10 88.59 -111.15 -20.75
N ILE A 11 88.23 -109.90 -21.08
CA ILE A 11 86.88 -109.35 -20.97
C ILE A 11 86.11 -109.73 -22.25
N THR A 12 85.00 -110.47 -22.12
CA THR A 12 84.14 -110.90 -23.23
C THR A 12 82.92 -110.00 -23.38
N GLY A 13 82.32 -109.95 -24.59
CA GLY A 13 81.24 -109.02 -24.95
C GLY A 13 79.97 -109.06 -24.09
N GLU A 14 79.70 -110.15 -23.36
CA GLU A 14 78.59 -110.23 -22.39
C GLU A 14 78.81 -109.30 -21.19
N THR A 15 80.05 -109.17 -20.71
CA THR A 15 80.37 -108.32 -19.54
C THR A 15 80.22 -106.83 -19.80
N LEU A 16 80.32 -106.41 -21.06
CA LEU A 16 80.11 -105.02 -21.49
C LEU A 16 78.61 -104.68 -21.58
N LEU A 17 77.79 -105.65 -21.99
CA LEU A 17 76.33 -105.50 -22.10
C LEU A 17 75.67 -105.46 -20.72
N ASP A 18 76.15 -106.28 -19.78
CA ASP A 18 75.70 -106.25 -18.39
C ASP A 18 76.07 -104.91 -17.71
N TRP A 19 77.28 -104.40 -17.95
CA TRP A 19 77.71 -103.11 -17.41
C TRP A 19 76.88 -101.94 -17.97
N GLN A 20 76.50 -101.99 -19.25
CA GLN A 20 75.62 -100.99 -19.86
C GLN A 20 74.18 -101.03 -19.33
N LEU A 21 73.64 -102.23 -19.12
CA LEU A 21 72.30 -102.42 -18.55
C LEU A 21 72.23 -101.99 -17.08
N GLU A 22 73.30 -102.20 -16.32
CA GLU A 22 73.41 -101.80 -14.92
C GLU A 22 73.50 -100.27 -14.77
N TRP A 23 74.27 -99.59 -15.63
CA TRP A 23 74.32 -98.12 -15.67
C TRP A 23 73.00 -97.47 -16.08
N SER A 24 72.31 -98.03 -17.08
CA SER A 24 71.00 -97.54 -17.54
C SER A 24 69.93 -97.66 -16.46
N ARG A 25 69.92 -98.78 -15.71
CA ARG A 25 69.02 -98.96 -14.56
C ARG A 25 69.32 -98.00 -13.42
N HIS A 26 70.60 -97.69 -13.15
CA HIS A 26 70.99 -96.76 -12.08
C HIS A 26 70.58 -95.31 -12.39
N LEU A 27 70.72 -94.88 -13.65
CA LEU A 27 70.35 -93.52 -14.08
C LEU A 27 68.82 -93.31 -14.15
N SER A 28 68.07 -94.35 -14.55
CA SER A 28 66.61 -94.33 -14.63
C SER A 28 65.94 -94.27 -13.24
N THR A 29 66.47 -94.99 -12.25
CA THR A 29 65.89 -95.02 -10.90
C THR A 29 66.28 -93.80 -10.07
N GLN A 30 67.52 -93.30 -10.15
CA GLN A 30 67.92 -92.11 -9.40
C GLN A 30 67.21 -90.84 -9.89
N SER A 31 67.00 -90.66 -11.20
CA SER A 31 66.40 -89.43 -11.75
C SER A 31 64.94 -89.21 -11.33
N VAL A 32 64.17 -90.28 -11.10
CA VAL A 32 62.77 -90.19 -10.62
C VAL A 32 62.70 -89.86 -9.13
N GLU A 33 63.61 -90.41 -8.32
CA GLU A 33 63.69 -90.09 -6.89
C GLU A 33 64.07 -88.61 -6.67
N TYR A 34 65.04 -88.09 -7.41
CA TYR A 34 65.42 -86.68 -7.32
C TYR A 34 64.30 -85.74 -7.80
N LEU A 35 63.51 -86.13 -8.80
CA LEU A 35 62.36 -85.35 -9.25
C LEU A 35 61.25 -85.29 -8.18
N GLY A 36 60.97 -86.42 -7.52
CA GLY A 36 60.02 -86.50 -6.41
C GLY A 36 60.44 -85.63 -5.22
N ILE A 37 61.73 -85.67 -4.86
CA ILE A 37 62.29 -84.81 -3.81
C ILE A 37 62.22 -83.34 -4.22
N ALA A 38 62.55 -82.99 -5.46
CA ALA A 38 62.48 -81.61 -5.95
C ALA A 38 61.05 -81.06 -5.94
N ILE A 39 60.06 -81.85 -6.37
CA ILE A 39 58.63 -81.48 -6.30
C ILE A 39 58.18 -81.35 -4.84
N GLY A 40 58.62 -82.26 -3.97
CA GLY A 40 58.35 -82.18 -2.53
C GLY A 40 58.92 -80.91 -1.90
N VAL A 41 60.16 -80.55 -2.22
CA VAL A 41 60.83 -79.32 -1.76
C VAL A 41 60.13 -78.08 -2.30
N ILE A 42 59.74 -78.03 -3.58
CA ILE A 42 59.00 -76.90 -4.16
C ILE A 42 57.62 -76.75 -3.50
N THR A 43 56.94 -77.86 -3.20
CA THR A 43 55.63 -77.83 -2.56
C THR A 43 55.73 -77.43 -1.09
N LEU A 44 56.77 -77.87 -0.37
CA LEU A 44 57.08 -77.43 0.99
C LEU A 44 57.49 -75.96 1.05
N LEU A 45 58.33 -75.49 0.13
CA LEU A 45 58.74 -74.10 0.05
C LEU A 45 57.58 -73.19 -0.39
N GLY A 46 56.76 -73.63 -1.35
CA GLY A 46 55.55 -72.93 -1.77
C GLY A 46 54.50 -72.87 -0.66
N GLY A 47 54.28 -73.99 0.04
CA GLY A 47 53.37 -74.06 1.20
C GLY A 47 53.87 -73.24 2.39
N GLY A 48 55.18 -73.26 2.67
CA GLY A 48 55.82 -72.44 3.68
C GLY A 48 55.72 -70.95 3.34
N PHE A 49 55.99 -70.56 2.10
CA PHE A 49 55.85 -69.17 1.64
C PHE A 49 54.41 -68.68 1.74
N TYR A 50 53.42 -69.49 1.35
CA TYR A 50 52.01 -69.15 1.52
C TYR A 50 51.64 -68.95 3.00
N PHE A 51 52.10 -69.85 3.88
CA PHE A 51 51.74 -69.80 5.29
C PHE A 51 52.45 -68.69 6.08
N PHE A 52 53.72 -68.40 5.76
CA PHE A 52 54.51 -67.40 6.47
C PHE A 52 54.44 -66.01 5.86
N SER A 53 54.20 -65.87 4.55
CA SER A 53 54.19 -64.57 3.88
C SER A 53 52.77 -64.12 3.53
N LEU A 54 51.96 -64.98 2.90
CA LEU A 54 50.65 -64.57 2.39
C LEU A 54 49.56 -64.61 3.47
N ARG A 55 49.53 -65.63 4.33
CA ARG A 55 48.51 -65.77 5.38
C ARG A 55 48.52 -64.63 6.41
N PRO A 56 49.68 -64.10 6.86
CA PRO A 56 49.70 -62.93 7.75
C PRO A 56 49.27 -61.65 7.04
N LEU A 57 49.58 -61.51 5.75
CA LEU A 57 49.12 -60.38 4.91
C LEU A 57 47.60 -60.40 4.73
N GLU A 58 47.02 -61.58 4.46
CA GLU A 58 45.58 -61.77 4.32
C GLU A 58 44.84 -61.45 5.63
N LYS A 59 45.36 -61.92 6.77
CA LYS A 59 44.81 -61.55 8.10
C LYS A 59 44.96 -60.06 8.41
N GLY A 60 46.09 -59.46 8.05
CA GLY A 60 46.31 -58.02 8.24
C GLY A 60 45.38 -57.16 7.39
N LEU A 61 45.08 -57.60 6.16
CA LEU A 61 44.10 -56.97 5.28
C LEU A 61 42.68 -57.11 5.83
N ASP A 62 42.27 -58.30 6.29
CA ASP A 62 40.96 -58.51 6.93
C ASP A 62 40.76 -57.65 8.19
N GLU A 63 41.82 -57.49 9.01
CA GLU A 63 41.79 -56.63 10.19
C GLU A 63 41.73 -55.14 9.82
N GLN A 64 42.45 -54.71 8.78
CA GLN A 64 42.34 -53.35 8.25
C GLN A 64 40.95 -53.07 7.68
N GLU A 65 40.36 -54.02 6.94
CA GLU A 65 39.02 -53.86 6.39
C GLU A 65 37.98 -53.71 7.49
N LYS A 66 38.07 -54.51 8.56
CA LYS A 66 37.21 -54.36 9.75
C LYS A 66 37.42 -53.03 10.47
N GLN A 67 38.66 -52.56 10.59
CA GLN A 67 38.94 -51.25 11.20
C GLN A 67 38.38 -50.11 10.36
N ILE A 68 38.51 -50.17 9.04
CA ILE A 68 37.94 -49.18 8.11
C ILE A 68 36.42 -49.21 8.20
N GLU A 69 35.80 -50.38 8.27
CA GLU A 69 34.34 -50.49 8.39
C GLU A 69 33.84 -49.90 9.71
N ASN A 70 34.54 -50.14 10.82
CA ASN A 70 34.19 -49.56 12.12
C ASN A 70 34.38 -48.03 12.12
N GLN A 71 35.50 -47.53 11.57
CA GLN A 71 35.72 -46.09 11.43
C GLN A 71 34.66 -45.43 10.55
N LYS A 72 34.24 -46.10 9.47
CA LYS A 72 33.15 -45.61 8.61
C LYS A 72 31.84 -45.49 9.39
N LYS A 73 31.49 -46.50 10.19
CA LYS A 73 30.28 -46.46 11.04
C LYS A 73 30.36 -45.37 12.11
N GLU A 74 31.53 -45.17 12.72
CA GLU A 74 31.76 -44.11 13.71
C GLU A 74 31.60 -42.72 13.07
N VAL A 75 32.20 -42.51 11.90
CA VAL A 75 32.08 -41.26 11.14
C VAL A 75 30.64 -41.01 10.71
N GLU A 76 29.92 -42.02 10.20
CA GLU A 76 28.50 -41.88 9.85
C GLU A 76 27.64 -41.53 11.06
N ARG A 77 27.94 -42.10 12.23
CA ARG A 77 27.24 -41.77 13.49
C ARG A 77 27.49 -40.32 13.90
N LEU A 78 28.75 -39.89 13.92
CA LEU A 78 29.14 -38.52 14.28
C LEU A 78 28.53 -37.50 13.33
N ILE A 79 28.52 -37.78 12.01
CA ILE A 79 27.87 -36.91 11.02
C ILE A 79 26.37 -36.80 11.30
N LYS A 80 25.68 -37.90 11.62
CA LYS A 80 24.25 -37.87 11.96
C LYS A 80 23.98 -37.06 13.23
N GLU A 81 24.81 -37.23 14.27
CA GLU A 81 24.68 -36.49 15.53
C GLU A 81 24.90 -34.98 15.32
N GLU A 82 25.92 -34.58 14.55
CA GLU A 82 26.20 -33.18 14.19
C GLU A 82 25.07 -32.56 13.34
N ILE A 83 24.53 -33.31 12.36
CA ILE A 83 23.40 -32.83 11.54
C ILE A 83 22.14 -32.58 12.40
N GLU A 84 21.82 -33.49 13.32
CA GLU A 84 20.65 -33.33 14.18
C GLU A 84 20.84 -32.19 15.20
N LYS A 85 22.06 -31.99 15.71
CA LYS A 85 22.40 -30.85 16.54
C LYS A 85 22.25 -29.53 15.77
N ALA A 86 22.83 -29.45 14.57
CA ALA A 86 22.72 -28.27 13.71
C ALA A 86 21.25 -27.94 13.36
N LYS A 87 20.41 -28.94 13.09
CA LYS A 87 18.97 -28.74 12.87
C LYS A 87 18.27 -28.15 14.09
N LYS A 88 18.57 -28.63 15.30
CA LYS A 88 18.00 -28.10 16.53
C LYS A 88 18.44 -26.66 16.77
N ASP A 89 19.72 -26.37 16.59
CA ASP A 89 20.27 -25.03 16.79
C ASP A 89 19.67 -24.03 15.79
N ILE A 90 19.56 -24.40 14.50
CA ILE A 90 18.88 -23.60 13.47
C ILE A 90 17.41 -23.34 13.84
N LYS A 91 16.69 -24.37 14.31
CA LYS A 91 15.27 -24.24 14.67
C LYS A 91 15.07 -23.32 15.88
N ALA A 92 15.95 -23.39 16.88
CA ALA A 92 15.91 -22.48 18.03
C ALA A 92 16.17 -21.03 17.61
N LEU A 93 17.17 -20.80 16.76
CA LEU A 93 17.53 -19.47 16.24
C LEU A 93 16.40 -18.85 15.39
N VAL A 94 15.77 -19.63 14.50
CA VAL A 94 14.71 -19.11 13.61
C VAL A 94 13.41 -18.81 14.35
N VAL A 95 13.03 -19.65 15.32
CA VAL A 95 11.71 -19.54 15.98
C VAL A 95 11.72 -18.51 17.10
N GLU A 96 12.81 -18.41 17.87
CA GLU A 96 12.73 -17.74 19.18
C GLU A 96 13.14 -16.26 19.13
N SER A 97 14.17 -15.90 18.36
CA SER A 97 14.60 -14.50 18.24
C SER A 97 13.81 -13.76 17.18
N THR A 98 13.72 -14.30 15.96
CA THR A 98 13.12 -13.59 14.82
C THR A 98 11.62 -13.35 14.98
N VAL A 99 10.85 -14.34 15.45
CA VAL A 99 9.39 -14.19 15.60
C VAL A 99 9.05 -13.22 16.73
N LYS A 100 9.80 -13.27 17.83
CA LYS A 100 9.57 -12.41 18.99
C LYS A 100 9.90 -10.95 18.68
N ASP A 101 11.03 -10.70 18.02
CA ASP A 101 11.44 -9.35 17.62
C ASP A 101 10.48 -8.76 16.58
N ILE A 102 10.03 -9.56 15.60
CA ILE A 102 9.00 -9.15 14.65
C ILE A 102 7.68 -8.83 15.37
N SER A 103 7.24 -9.66 16.32
CA SER A 103 6.01 -9.42 17.07
C SER A 103 6.07 -8.13 17.89
N ILE A 104 7.21 -7.85 18.54
CA ILE A 104 7.39 -6.62 19.31
C ILE A 104 7.36 -5.39 18.39
N ALA A 105 8.10 -5.43 17.27
CA ALA A 105 8.13 -4.34 16.30
C ALA A 105 6.73 -4.07 15.69
N VAL A 106 5.97 -5.12 15.38
CA VAL A 106 4.59 -5.00 14.90
C VAL A 106 3.67 -4.41 15.96
N SER A 107 3.78 -4.83 17.23
CA SER A 107 2.99 -4.27 18.33
C SER A 107 3.29 -2.80 18.56
N GLN A 108 4.57 -2.39 18.56
CA GLN A 108 4.98 -0.99 18.71
C GLN A 108 4.49 -0.13 17.53
N SER A 109 4.62 -0.64 16.31
CA SER A 109 4.11 0.03 15.11
C SER A 109 2.60 0.22 15.18
N ARG A 110 1.85 -0.82 15.58
CA ARG A 110 0.40 -0.74 15.76
C ARG A 110 0.00 0.29 16.81
N GLU A 111 0.68 0.33 17.96
CA GLU A 111 0.42 1.32 19.00
C GLU A 111 0.69 2.75 18.51
N SER A 112 1.77 2.96 17.75
CA SER A 112 2.10 4.26 17.15
C SER A 112 1.01 4.70 16.16
N ILE A 113 0.60 3.80 15.25
CA ILE A 113 -0.47 4.06 14.28
C ILE A 113 -1.79 4.37 15.02
N GLU A 114 -2.11 3.65 16.09
CA GLU A 114 -3.34 3.87 16.85
C GLU A 114 -3.34 5.22 17.58
N LYS A 115 -2.18 5.66 18.10
CA LYS A 115 -2.01 7.01 18.65
C LYS A 115 -2.19 8.09 17.58
N GLU A 116 -1.59 7.91 16.41
CA GLU A 116 -1.74 8.86 15.29
C GLU A 116 -3.19 8.92 14.81
N LEU A 117 -3.86 7.79 14.64
CA LEU A 117 -5.27 7.72 14.27
C LEU A 117 -6.17 8.41 15.29
N ASN A 118 -5.93 8.20 16.59
CA ASN A 118 -6.66 8.91 17.64
C ASN A 118 -6.41 10.41 17.58
N GLY A 119 -5.15 10.84 17.35
CA GLY A 119 -4.81 12.26 17.16
C GLY A 119 -5.50 12.90 15.95
N ILE A 120 -5.58 12.17 14.83
CA ILE A 120 -6.31 12.59 13.63
C ILE A 120 -7.81 12.69 13.93
N ARG A 121 -8.38 11.72 14.64
CA ARG A 121 -9.80 11.70 15.00
C ARG A 121 -10.19 12.87 15.91
N THR A 122 -9.35 13.21 16.89
CA THR A 122 -9.57 14.37 17.75
C THR A 122 -9.50 15.68 16.97
N LYS A 123 -8.54 15.80 16.02
CA LYS A 123 -8.44 16.97 15.14
C LYS A 123 -9.67 17.11 14.25
N LEU A 124 -10.12 16.02 13.63
CA LEU A 124 -11.36 16.00 12.83
C LEU A 124 -12.58 16.45 13.65
N SER A 125 -12.74 15.92 14.86
CA SER A 125 -13.85 16.33 15.73
C SER A 125 -13.78 17.81 16.10
N SER A 126 -12.59 18.36 16.34
CA SER A 126 -12.43 19.80 16.62
C SER A 126 -12.73 20.67 15.40
N LEU A 127 -12.39 20.20 14.20
CA LEU A 127 -12.71 20.89 12.94
C LEU A 127 -14.21 20.88 12.66
N ASP A 128 -14.90 19.78 12.95
CA ASP A 128 -16.36 19.69 12.80
C ASP A 128 -17.09 20.65 13.75
N ILE A 129 -16.62 20.79 14.99
CA ILE A 129 -17.14 21.79 15.95
C ILE A 129 -16.91 23.21 15.41
N THR A 130 -15.68 23.52 15.00
CA THR A 130 -15.32 24.84 14.45
C THR A 130 -16.18 25.17 13.23
N ARG A 131 -16.40 24.21 12.34
CA ARG A 131 -17.24 24.37 11.14
C ARG A 131 -18.70 24.63 11.51
N ALA A 132 -19.23 23.94 12.52
CA ALA A 132 -20.59 24.17 12.99
C ALA A 132 -20.75 25.56 13.60
N GLU A 133 -19.76 26.04 14.35
CA GLU A 133 -19.73 27.39 14.91
C GLU A 133 -19.66 28.47 13.83
N GLN A 134 -18.76 28.33 12.86
CA GLN A 134 -18.66 29.24 11.71
C GLN A 134 -19.98 29.28 10.90
N SER A 135 -20.65 28.13 10.74
CA SER A 135 -21.95 28.08 10.06
C SER A 135 -23.02 28.89 10.80
N LYS A 136 -23.06 28.82 12.13
CA LYS A 136 -23.98 29.63 12.96
C LYS A 136 -23.65 31.12 12.86
N GLU A 137 -22.38 31.49 12.89
CA GLU A 137 -21.94 32.87 12.75
C GLU A 137 -22.36 33.45 11.39
N VAL A 138 -22.17 32.70 10.29
CA VAL A 138 -22.61 33.09 8.95
C VAL A 138 -24.13 33.29 8.89
N GLN A 139 -24.92 32.43 9.55
CA GLN A 139 -26.38 32.60 9.61
C GLN A 139 -26.78 33.87 10.39
N SER A 140 -26.10 34.16 11.50
CA SER A 140 -26.31 35.41 12.25
C SER A 140 -26.01 36.63 11.39
N ILE A 141 -24.85 36.66 10.72
CA ILE A 141 -24.45 37.77 9.84
C ILE A 141 -25.47 37.95 8.71
N LYS A 142 -25.96 36.87 8.09
CA LYS A 142 -27.00 36.97 7.05
C LYS A 142 -28.29 37.59 7.57
N LYS A 143 -28.69 37.26 8.80
CA LYS A 143 -29.87 37.86 9.45
C LYS A 143 -29.66 39.35 9.70
N ASP A 144 -28.49 39.74 10.21
CA ASP A 144 -28.14 41.13 10.50
C ASP A 144 -28.03 41.96 9.21
N GLN A 145 -27.45 41.39 8.15
CA GLN A 145 -27.43 42.00 6.81
C GLN A 145 -28.85 42.20 6.26
N GLY A 146 -29.74 41.21 6.44
CA GLY A 146 -31.14 41.33 6.08
C GLY A 146 -31.84 42.48 6.80
N ALA A 147 -31.67 42.56 8.13
CA ALA A 147 -32.22 43.66 8.93
C ALA A 147 -31.66 45.02 8.51
N THR A 148 -30.35 45.12 8.31
CA THR A 148 -29.68 46.35 7.86
C THR A 148 -30.19 46.79 6.49
N LYS A 149 -30.41 45.87 5.55
CA LYS A 149 -30.99 46.17 4.24
C LYS A 149 -32.40 46.75 4.36
N THR A 150 -33.21 46.23 5.27
CA THR A 150 -34.55 46.77 5.56
C THR A 150 -34.46 48.18 6.16
N TYR A 151 -33.56 48.41 7.12
CA TYR A 151 -33.35 49.74 7.70
C TYR A 151 -32.87 50.77 6.67
N LEU A 152 -31.88 50.42 5.85
CA LEU A 152 -31.38 51.30 4.79
C LEU A 152 -32.48 51.66 3.79
N ARG A 153 -33.37 50.71 3.49
CA ARG A 153 -34.52 50.99 2.64
C ARG A 153 -35.49 51.97 3.29
N ASP A 154 -35.84 51.77 4.56
CA ASP A 154 -36.73 52.70 5.28
C ASP A 154 -36.12 54.11 5.35
N VAL A 155 -34.81 54.21 5.58
CA VAL A 155 -34.08 55.48 5.54
C VAL A 155 -34.13 56.13 4.15
N ASP A 156 -33.94 55.38 3.05
CA ASP A 156 -34.07 55.92 1.69
C ASP A 156 -35.47 56.50 1.44
N PHE A 157 -36.52 55.84 1.89
CA PHE A 157 -37.89 56.37 1.77
C PHE A 157 -38.09 57.63 2.61
N ARG A 158 -37.62 57.66 3.86
CA ARG A 158 -37.73 58.86 4.70
C ARG A 158 -36.95 60.03 4.13
N LEU A 159 -35.81 59.78 3.49
CA LEU A 159 -35.06 60.82 2.76
C LEU A 159 -35.87 61.36 1.58
N ARG A 160 -36.53 60.48 0.81
CA ARG A 160 -37.43 60.91 -0.28
C ARG A 160 -38.61 61.72 0.23
N ASP A 161 -39.23 61.34 1.34
CA ASP A 161 -40.31 62.12 1.96
C ASP A 161 -39.83 63.52 2.37
N LEU A 162 -38.61 63.62 2.91
CA LEU A 162 -37.98 64.91 3.25
C LEU A 162 -37.63 65.73 2.01
N GLU A 163 -37.17 65.10 0.92
CA GLU A 163 -36.94 65.76 -0.36
C GLU A 163 -38.23 66.32 -0.96
N ILE A 164 -39.31 65.54 -0.96
CA ILE A 164 -40.65 65.98 -1.38
C ILE A 164 -41.07 67.19 -0.55
N TYR A 165 -40.97 67.11 0.78
CA TYR A 165 -41.32 68.22 1.67
C TYR A 165 -40.48 69.48 1.38
N LYS A 166 -39.17 69.33 1.22
CA LYS A 166 -38.26 70.43 0.91
C LYS A 166 -38.67 71.11 -0.39
N TYR A 167 -38.84 70.34 -1.48
CA TYR A 167 -39.25 70.91 -2.75
C TYR A 167 -40.66 71.47 -2.72
N SER A 168 -41.59 70.93 -1.93
CA SER A 168 -42.91 71.54 -1.76
C SER A 168 -42.83 72.98 -1.23
N LYS A 169 -41.77 73.31 -0.47
CA LYS A 169 -41.50 74.67 0.03
C LYS A 169 -40.67 75.55 -0.91
N GLU A 170 -39.77 74.97 -1.69
CA GLU A 170 -38.83 75.70 -2.56
C GLU A 170 -39.28 75.80 -4.02
N GLY A 171 -40.15 74.87 -4.47
CA GLY A 171 -40.68 74.75 -5.82
C GLY A 171 -41.43 73.43 -6.03
N GLN A 172 -42.78 73.49 -6.11
CA GLN A 172 -43.67 72.31 -6.16
C GLN A 172 -43.35 71.31 -7.27
N MET A 173 -42.76 71.77 -8.38
CA MET A 173 -42.37 70.88 -9.48
C MET A 173 -41.33 69.83 -9.06
N GLY A 174 -40.38 70.19 -8.20
CA GLY A 174 -39.41 69.23 -7.66
C GLY A 174 -40.08 68.16 -6.80
N ALA A 175 -41.10 68.53 -6.02
CA ALA A 175 -41.86 67.61 -5.19
C ALA A 175 -42.62 66.59 -6.03
N ILE A 176 -43.23 67.04 -7.12
CA ILE A 176 -43.93 66.20 -8.09
C ILE A 176 -42.97 65.18 -8.74
N TYR A 177 -41.79 65.62 -9.19
CA TYR A 177 -40.80 64.71 -9.78
C TYR A 177 -40.31 63.64 -8.80
N VAL A 178 -39.96 64.04 -7.57
CA VAL A 178 -39.49 63.10 -6.55
C VAL A 178 -40.61 62.13 -6.15
N ALA A 179 -41.86 62.59 -6.04
CA ALA A 179 -43.02 61.75 -5.76
C ALA A 179 -43.26 60.72 -6.89
N ILE A 180 -43.23 61.13 -8.15
CA ILE A 180 -43.35 60.25 -9.33
C ILE A 180 -42.27 59.16 -9.30
N GLU A 181 -41.00 59.52 -9.07
CA GLU A 181 -39.91 58.54 -9.00
C GLU A 181 -40.06 57.59 -7.82
N THR A 182 -40.50 58.10 -6.67
CA THR A 182 -40.69 57.30 -5.45
C THR A 182 -41.81 56.28 -5.64
N ILE A 183 -42.92 56.67 -6.27
CA ILE A 183 -44.01 55.75 -6.63
C ILE A 183 -43.51 54.70 -7.62
N LYS A 184 -42.79 55.09 -8.68
CA LYS A 184 -42.22 54.13 -9.65
C LYS A 184 -41.33 53.08 -8.98
N LYS A 185 -40.53 53.49 -7.98
CA LYS A 185 -39.67 52.57 -7.22
C LYS A 185 -40.45 51.67 -6.26
N ALA A 186 -41.61 52.11 -5.78
CA ALA A 186 -42.44 51.31 -4.90
C ALA A 186 -43.16 50.17 -5.65
N ILE A 187 -43.66 50.43 -6.87
CA ILE A 187 -44.45 49.47 -7.68
C ILE A 187 -43.72 48.14 -7.86
N GLY A 188 -44.39 47.05 -7.49
CA GLY A 188 -43.91 45.68 -7.64
C GLY A 188 -42.81 45.30 -6.64
N THR A 189 -42.62 46.11 -5.60
CA THR A 189 -41.65 45.84 -4.53
C THR A 189 -42.35 45.55 -3.21
N LEU A 190 -41.58 45.18 -2.19
CA LEU A 190 -42.09 44.99 -0.82
C LEU A 190 -42.70 46.27 -0.22
N GLU A 191 -42.61 47.42 -0.91
CA GLU A 191 -43.09 48.72 -0.46
C GLU A 191 -44.39 49.15 -1.15
N ASP A 192 -45.04 48.26 -1.91
CA ASP A 192 -46.33 48.51 -2.57
C ASP A 192 -47.39 49.06 -1.59
N TRP A 193 -47.35 48.64 -0.33
CA TRP A 193 -48.24 49.11 0.72
C TRP A 193 -48.17 50.63 0.97
N ARG A 194 -47.07 51.30 0.56
CA ARG A 194 -46.89 52.77 0.69
C ARG A 194 -47.51 53.56 -0.46
N ILE A 195 -47.84 52.91 -1.58
CA ILE A 195 -48.38 53.55 -2.78
C ILE A 195 -49.59 54.46 -2.47
N PRO A 196 -50.57 54.08 -1.63
CA PRO A 196 -51.67 54.97 -1.27
C PRO A 196 -51.24 56.32 -0.70
N TYR A 197 -50.27 56.30 0.22
CA TYR A 197 -49.76 57.50 0.87
C TYR A 197 -48.99 58.38 -0.13
N LEU A 198 -48.18 57.76 -0.99
CA LEU A 198 -47.42 58.48 -2.01
C LEU A 198 -48.33 59.11 -3.07
N LEU A 199 -49.42 58.42 -3.45
CA LEU A 199 -50.44 58.95 -4.36
C LEU A 199 -51.20 60.13 -3.72
N ASP A 200 -51.56 60.05 -2.44
CA ASP A 200 -52.18 61.17 -1.71
C ASP A 200 -51.24 62.38 -1.58
N SER A 201 -49.95 62.14 -1.33
CA SER A 201 -48.94 63.21 -1.33
C SER A 201 -48.81 63.84 -2.71
N LEU A 202 -48.74 63.04 -3.78
CA LEU A 202 -48.70 63.55 -5.14
C LEU A 202 -49.94 64.36 -5.48
N GLU A 203 -51.13 63.91 -5.04
CA GLU A 203 -52.40 64.63 -5.21
C GLU A 203 -52.33 66.06 -4.66
N LYS A 204 -51.83 66.20 -3.43
CA LYS A 204 -51.69 67.51 -2.76
C LYS A 204 -50.72 68.44 -3.47
N GLU A 205 -49.66 67.89 -4.06
CA GLU A 205 -48.67 68.72 -4.77
C GLU A 205 -49.16 69.14 -6.16
N ILE A 206 -50.02 68.35 -6.83
CA ILE A 206 -50.55 68.71 -8.15
C ILE A 206 -51.82 69.55 -8.11
N ASP A 207 -52.54 69.55 -6.99
CA ASP A 207 -53.81 70.28 -6.88
C ASP A 207 -53.61 71.79 -7.11
N GLY A 208 -54.46 72.38 -7.95
CA GLY A 208 -54.39 73.79 -8.32
C GLY A 208 -53.29 74.17 -9.32
N LEU A 209 -52.43 73.24 -9.78
CA LEU A 209 -51.38 73.52 -10.76
C LEU A 209 -51.77 73.21 -12.21
N THR A 210 -51.27 74.00 -13.14
CA THR A 210 -51.26 73.66 -14.57
C THR A 210 -49.98 72.87 -14.86
N LEU A 211 -50.12 71.59 -15.22
CA LEU A 211 -48.98 70.71 -15.48
C LEU A 211 -48.67 70.61 -16.97
N ASP A 212 -47.39 70.53 -17.30
CA ASP A 212 -46.93 70.26 -18.67
C ASP A 212 -47.31 68.84 -19.11
N PHE A 213 -47.48 68.68 -20.42
CA PHE A 213 -47.88 67.41 -21.06
C PHE A 213 -46.97 66.23 -20.65
N ASP A 214 -45.65 66.45 -20.58
CA ASP A 214 -44.69 65.40 -20.22
C ASP A 214 -44.87 64.89 -18.80
N ILE A 215 -45.23 65.77 -17.87
CA ILE A 215 -45.46 65.40 -16.47
C ILE A 215 -46.80 64.66 -16.35
N LYS A 216 -47.83 65.14 -17.05
CA LYS A 216 -49.13 64.46 -17.12
C LYS A 216 -48.99 63.03 -17.65
N ASN A 217 -48.20 62.82 -18.71
CA ASN A 217 -47.92 61.49 -19.23
C ASN A 217 -47.18 60.61 -18.21
N LYS A 218 -46.13 61.14 -17.56
CA LYS A 218 -45.40 60.40 -16.52
C LYS A 218 -46.30 59.95 -15.37
N ILE A 219 -47.26 60.79 -14.96
CA ILE A 219 -48.26 60.42 -13.94
C ILE A 219 -49.24 59.40 -14.53
N GLY A 220 -49.73 59.61 -15.76
CA GLY A 220 -50.63 58.69 -16.45
C GLY A 220 -50.07 57.26 -16.57
N ASP A 221 -48.79 57.13 -16.89
CA ASP A 221 -48.08 55.85 -16.98
C ASP A 221 -48.03 55.12 -15.62
N ILE A 222 -47.74 55.87 -14.54
CA ILE A 222 -47.76 55.34 -13.18
C ILE A 222 -49.16 54.87 -12.81
N LEU A 223 -50.19 55.70 -13.04
CA LEU A 223 -51.56 55.36 -12.67
C LEU A 223 -52.06 54.13 -13.42
N SER A 224 -51.68 53.98 -14.70
CA SER A 224 -52.01 52.80 -15.51
C SER A 224 -51.31 51.54 -15.00
N SER A 225 -50.08 51.68 -14.50
CA SER A 225 -49.31 50.59 -13.89
C SER A 225 -49.91 50.11 -12.56
N ILE A 226 -50.67 50.97 -11.88
CA ILE A 226 -51.29 50.70 -10.57
C ILE A 226 -52.80 50.39 -10.70
N GLU A 227 -53.41 50.58 -11.88
CA GLU A 227 -54.86 50.51 -12.10
C GLU A 227 -55.51 49.15 -11.77
N ASN A 228 -54.72 48.08 -11.79
CA ASN A 228 -55.14 46.71 -11.46
C ASN A 228 -54.94 46.33 -9.98
N THR A 229 -54.66 47.29 -9.11
CA THR A 229 -54.40 47.07 -7.68
C THR A 229 -55.56 47.59 -6.80
N GLU A 230 -55.46 47.40 -5.48
CA GLU A 230 -56.40 47.91 -4.47
C GLU A 230 -56.52 49.45 -4.45
N HIS A 231 -55.71 50.17 -5.23
CA HIS A 231 -55.59 51.63 -5.20
C HIS A 231 -56.48 52.36 -6.23
N LYS A 232 -57.42 51.65 -6.86
CA LYS A 232 -58.29 52.14 -7.95
C LYS A 232 -59.01 53.46 -7.64
N GLN A 233 -59.43 53.70 -6.40
CA GLN A 233 -60.12 54.95 -6.04
C GLN A 233 -59.20 56.17 -6.10
N LEU A 234 -57.95 56.04 -5.65
CA LEU A 234 -56.95 57.11 -5.68
C LEU A 234 -56.50 57.39 -7.12
N THR A 235 -56.35 56.35 -7.95
CA THR A 235 -55.98 56.54 -9.36
C THR A 235 -57.07 57.25 -10.17
N VAL A 236 -58.35 56.96 -9.88
CA VAL A 236 -59.50 57.67 -10.49
C VAL A 236 -59.52 59.15 -10.07
N LYS A 237 -59.28 59.44 -8.79
CA LYS A 237 -59.26 60.81 -8.25
C LYS A 237 -58.14 61.65 -8.87
N LEU A 238 -56.92 61.13 -8.94
CA LEU A 238 -55.79 61.79 -9.58
C LEU A 238 -56.03 62.04 -11.08
N ARG A 239 -56.63 61.08 -11.81
CA ARG A 239 -57.03 61.29 -13.21
C ARG A 239 -58.05 62.42 -13.37
N GLY A 240 -58.94 62.61 -12.39
CA GLY A 240 -59.87 63.73 -12.34
C GLY A 240 -59.13 65.08 -12.30
N ILE A 241 -58.20 65.23 -11.35
CA ILE A 241 -57.39 66.45 -11.19
C ILE A 241 -56.56 66.74 -12.44
N LEU A 242 -55.95 65.72 -13.05
CA LEU A 242 -55.19 65.87 -14.30
C LEU A 242 -56.06 66.43 -15.44
N ARG A 243 -57.32 65.99 -15.58
CA ARG A 243 -58.27 66.51 -16.58
C ARG A 243 -58.74 67.92 -16.27
N GLU A 244 -58.92 68.27 -15.00
CA GLU A 244 -59.31 69.62 -14.60
C GLU A 244 -58.20 70.65 -14.87
N SER A 245 -56.93 70.23 -14.72
CA SER A 245 -55.76 71.04 -15.10
C SER A 245 -55.59 71.25 -16.62
N GLU A 246 -56.42 70.65 -17.47
CA GLU A 246 -56.45 70.90 -18.93
C GLU A 246 -57.43 72.02 -19.31
N LYS A 247 -58.35 72.38 -18.41
CA LYS A 247 -59.40 73.38 -18.67
C LYS A 247 -59.03 74.79 -18.21
N LYS A 248 -57.91 74.94 -17.49
CA LYS A 248 -57.35 76.19 -16.98
C LYS A 248 -56.17 76.61 -17.85
#